data_AF-A0AAU9KT61-F1
#
_entry.id   AF-A0AAU9KT61-F1
#
_cell.length_a   1.000
_cell.length_b   1.000
_cell.length_c   1.000
_cell.angle_alpha   90.00
_cell.angle_beta   90.00
_cell.angle_gamma   90.00
#
_symmetry.space_group_name_H-M   'P 1'
#
loop_
_entity.id
_entity.type
_entity.pdbx_description
1 polymer ?
#
loop_
_entity_poly.entity_id
_entity_poly.type
_entity_poly.pdbx_seq_one_letter_code
_entity_poly.pdbx_strand_id
1 'polypeptide(L)'
;MEDVKQAEHVRSCVKLINATQTSQLHEWNLDSLDRALHWASAAEDIAASYTSQQDVESRIHRWFPVATLPTLPVDQALTADALCHARMHLLRSIIKSPFLMSHPTPSALLVTVLQKLQKRREESMHFSIAEHSSISALLTENVIGARRTDALLAIARRMSDKCKRVRVQVLSGWVAVFPLKSYALSPRTLQLRAMAKTLQRNAVDARAAVKRETFQAFLNDLRGCFEAPDSQDVREVVLLMLVMCEWPKEEPLQLRGMKEDLVKIVQDWVTCKPIRFWTFQPWLAAMLASQSERLASTYISNLFETGLLRPWEREFAERVATTLLHAGNVEHVLKAALTKLDPHLQHAYFNINSRPTLSLR
;
A
#
# COMPACT_ATOMS: atom_id res chain seq x y z
N MET A 1 -53.05 1.53 -15.83
CA MET A 1 -52.24 0.99 -16.94
C MET A 1 -50.87 1.66 -17.02
N GLU A 2 -50.78 2.97 -16.83
CA GLU A 2 -49.52 3.73 -16.74
C GLU A 2 -48.65 3.33 -15.54
N ASP A 3 -49.26 3.15 -14.36
CA ASP A 3 -48.59 2.70 -13.12
C ASP A 3 -47.86 1.34 -13.26
N VAL A 4 -48.41 0.43 -14.08
CA VAL A 4 -47.81 -0.90 -14.34
C VAL A 4 -46.57 -0.78 -15.22
N LYS A 5 -46.62 0.06 -16.26
CA LYS A 5 -45.47 0.32 -17.14
C LYS A 5 -44.33 1.02 -16.39
N GLN A 6 -44.66 1.97 -15.52
CA GLN A 6 -43.68 2.64 -14.68
C GLN A 6 -43.00 1.67 -13.71
N ALA A 7 -43.75 0.77 -13.07
CA ALA A 7 -43.19 -0.27 -12.22
C ALA A 7 -42.27 -1.24 -12.99
N GLU A 8 -42.58 -1.56 -14.25
CA GLU A 8 -41.72 -2.40 -15.11
C GLU A 8 -40.40 -1.72 -15.48
N HIS A 9 -40.41 -0.40 -15.71
CA HIS A 9 -39.21 0.38 -16.00
C HIS A 9 -38.26 0.40 -14.79
N VAL A 10 -38.80 0.68 -13.60
CA VAL A 10 -38.04 0.65 -12.33
C VAL A 10 -37.51 -0.76 -12.05
N ARG A 11 -38.35 -1.80 -12.25
CA ARG A 11 -37.93 -3.21 -12.08
C ARG A 11 -36.76 -3.58 -12.98
N SER A 12 -36.83 -3.18 -14.25
CA SER A 12 -35.80 -3.48 -15.24
C SER A 12 -34.50 -2.75 -14.91
N CYS A 13 -34.56 -1.50 -14.49
CA CYS A 13 -33.41 -0.75 -14.01
C CYS A 13 -32.73 -1.44 -12.81
N VAL A 14 -33.49 -1.77 -11.75
CA VAL A 14 -32.96 -2.45 -10.55
C VAL A 14 -32.33 -3.80 -10.89
N LYS A 15 -32.98 -4.58 -11.77
CA LYS A 15 -32.42 -5.86 -12.25
C LYS A 15 -31.10 -5.66 -12.98
N LEU A 16 -31.01 -4.69 -13.87
CA LEU A 16 -29.79 -4.40 -14.63
C LEU A 16 -28.66 -3.92 -13.72
N ILE A 17 -28.95 -3.08 -12.73
CA ILE A 17 -27.96 -2.62 -11.75
C ILE A 17 -27.44 -3.80 -10.91
N ASN A 18 -28.31 -4.72 -10.49
CA ASN A 18 -27.89 -5.89 -9.72
C ASN A 18 -27.15 -6.93 -10.59
N ALA A 19 -27.52 -7.06 -11.87
CA ALA A 19 -26.84 -7.95 -12.82
C ALA A 19 -25.35 -7.60 -12.99
N THR A 20 -24.97 -6.33 -12.80
CA THR A 20 -23.56 -5.92 -12.86
C THR A 20 -22.71 -6.59 -11.78
N GLN A 21 -23.30 -7.08 -10.68
CA GLN A 21 -22.57 -7.80 -9.62
C GLN A 21 -22.48 -9.31 -9.83
N THR A 22 -22.82 -9.79 -11.04
CA THR A 22 -22.81 -11.22 -11.39
C THR A 22 -21.98 -11.47 -12.64
N SER A 23 -21.77 -12.74 -12.99
CA SER A 23 -21.07 -13.12 -14.23
C SER A 23 -21.79 -12.65 -15.50
N GLN A 24 -23.06 -12.26 -15.42
CA GLN A 24 -23.80 -11.68 -16.55
C GLN A 24 -23.14 -10.41 -17.08
N LEU A 25 -22.33 -9.71 -16.28
CA LEU A 25 -21.57 -8.56 -16.77
C LEU A 25 -20.63 -8.94 -17.92
N HIS A 26 -20.14 -10.18 -18.01
CA HIS A 26 -19.24 -10.63 -19.09
C HIS A 26 -19.87 -10.63 -20.48
N GLU A 27 -21.21 -10.65 -20.54
CA GLU A 27 -21.97 -10.58 -21.78
C GLU A 27 -22.25 -9.13 -22.20
N TRP A 28 -21.87 -8.15 -21.39
CA TRP A 28 -22.15 -6.74 -21.66
C TRP A 28 -21.14 -6.17 -22.65
N ASN A 29 -21.68 -5.66 -23.75
CA ASN A 29 -20.97 -4.78 -24.67
C ASN A 29 -21.43 -3.32 -24.51
N LEU A 30 -20.85 -2.41 -25.29
CA LEU A 30 -21.19 -0.99 -25.25
C LEU A 30 -22.67 -0.73 -25.53
N ASP A 31 -23.28 -1.48 -26.45
CA ASP A 31 -24.72 -1.38 -26.75
C ASP A 31 -25.58 -1.79 -25.55
N SER A 32 -25.14 -2.78 -24.78
CA SER A 32 -25.83 -3.24 -23.58
C SER A 32 -25.72 -2.23 -22.45
N LEU A 33 -24.56 -1.59 -22.30
CA LEU A 33 -24.37 -0.45 -21.40
C LEU A 33 -25.29 0.71 -21.78
N ASP A 34 -25.37 1.04 -23.07
CA ASP A 34 -26.23 2.13 -23.56
C ASP A 34 -27.70 1.83 -23.29
N ARG A 35 -28.17 0.63 -23.61
CA ARG A 35 -29.53 0.20 -23.28
C ARG A 35 -29.80 0.28 -21.78
N ALA A 36 -28.88 -0.19 -20.94
CA ALA A 36 -29.03 -0.11 -19.49
C ALA A 36 -29.11 1.33 -18.98
N LEU A 37 -28.38 2.26 -19.59
CA LEU A 37 -28.47 3.68 -19.28
C LEU A 37 -29.80 4.31 -19.71
N HIS A 38 -30.40 3.87 -20.81
CA HIS A 38 -31.75 4.31 -21.19
C HIS A 38 -32.79 3.87 -20.16
N TRP A 39 -32.70 2.62 -19.68
CA TRP A 39 -33.56 2.12 -18.60
C TRP A 39 -33.37 2.88 -17.29
N ALA A 40 -32.13 3.24 -16.96
CA ALA A 40 -31.84 4.06 -15.80
C ALA A 40 -32.36 5.50 -15.95
N SER A 41 -32.29 6.11 -17.14
CA SER A 41 -32.87 7.43 -17.40
C SER A 41 -34.39 7.42 -17.24
N ALA A 42 -35.07 6.39 -17.78
CA ALA A 42 -36.51 6.25 -17.63
C ALA A 42 -36.93 6.10 -16.14
N ALA A 43 -36.09 5.48 -15.30
CA ALA A 43 -36.33 5.39 -13.87
C ALA A 43 -36.13 6.74 -13.14
N GLU A 44 -35.14 7.54 -13.55
CA GLU A 44 -34.94 8.92 -13.06
C GLU A 44 -36.15 9.81 -13.41
N ASP A 45 -36.62 9.74 -14.65
CA ASP A 45 -37.77 10.53 -15.13
C ASP A 45 -39.04 10.19 -14.35
N ILE A 46 -39.23 8.92 -14.01
CA ILE A 46 -40.34 8.48 -13.16
C ILE A 46 -40.21 9.10 -11.77
N ALA A 47 -39.03 9.09 -11.14
CA ALA A 47 -38.83 9.70 -9.83
C ALA A 47 -39.03 11.23 -9.84
N ALA A 48 -38.68 11.90 -10.94
CA ALA A 48 -38.85 13.35 -11.10
C ALA A 48 -40.29 13.78 -11.48
N SER A 49 -41.10 12.88 -12.03
CA SER A 49 -42.45 13.19 -12.53
C SER A 49 -43.51 13.44 -11.45
N TYR A 50 -43.20 13.19 -10.18
CA TYR A 50 -44.16 13.28 -9.09
C TYR A 50 -44.00 14.56 -8.28
N THR A 51 -45.13 15.17 -7.93
CA THR A 51 -45.21 16.44 -7.18
C THR A 51 -44.90 16.32 -5.69
N SER A 52 -44.90 15.10 -5.14
CA SER A 52 -44.55 14.84 -3.74
C SER A 52 -43.61 13.63 -3.63
N GLN A 53 -42.52 13.80 -2.88
CA GLN A 53 -41.50 12.75 -2.67
C GLN A 53 -42.07 11.56 -1.87
N GLN A 54 -43.06 11.80 -0.99
CA GLN A 54 -43.73 10.79 -0.18
C GLN A 54 -44.64 9.85 -1.01
N ASP A 55 -45.27 10.36 -2.07
CA ASP A 55 -46.09 9.55 -2.98
C ASP A 55 -45.21 8.59 -3.81
N VAL A 56 -44.00 9.02 -4.17
CA VAL A 56 -43.02 8.18 -4.88
C VAL A 56 -42.50 7.08 -3.97
N GLU A 57 -42.09 7.43 -2.75
CA GLU A 57 -41.56 6.46 -1.78
C GLU A 57 -42.60 5.39 -1.41
N SER A 58 -43.85 5.78 -1.17
CA SER A 58 -44.92 4.81 -0.87
C SER A 58 -45.18 3.85 -2.03
N ARG A 59 -45.09 4.32 -3.29
CA ARG A 59 -45.20 3.47 -4.50
C ARG A 59 -43.98 2.56 -4.68
N ILE A 60 -42.76 3.07 -4.47
CA ILE A 60 -41.53 2.26 -4.53
C ILE A 60 -41.58 1.14 -3.49
N HIS A 61 -41.95 1.45 -2.25
CA HIS A 61 -42.09 0.43 -1.20
C HIS A 61 -43.18 -0.59 -1.51
N ARG A 62 -44.26 -0.19 -2.20
CA ARG A 62 -45.31 -1.10 -2.66
C ARG A 62 -44.84 -2.00 -3.80
N TRP A 63 -44.08 -1.48 -4.75
CA TRP A 63 -43.58 -2.25 -5.89
C TRP A 63 -42.37 -3.13 -5.53
N PHE A 64 -41.56 -2.69 -4.55
CA PHE A 64 -40.27 -3.28 -4.20
C PHE A 64 -39.97 -3.16 -2.70
N PRO A 65 -40.65 -3.94 -1.84
CA PRO A 65 -40.50 -3.83 -0.38
C PRO A 65 -39.10 -4.19 0.14
N VAL A 66 -38.28 -4.90 -0.64
CA VAL A 66 -36.96 -5.44 -0.24
C VAL A 66 -35.87 -5.18 -1.30
N ALA A 67 -36.11 -4.33 -2.30
CA ALA A 67 -35.08 -4.09 -3.32
C ALA A 67 -33.96 -3.20 -2.74
N THR A 68 -32.72 -3.66 -2.92
CA THR A 68 -31.51 -2.90 -2.62
C THR A 68 -30.70 -2.72 -3.89
N LEU A 69 -29.83 -1.70 -3.89
CA LEU A 69 -28.84 -1.49 -4.94
C LEU A 69 -27.44 -1.82 -4.39
N PRO A 70 -26.52 -2.33 -5.22
CA PRO A 70 -25.14 -2.65 -4.80
C PRO A 70 -24.33 -1.44 -4.30
N THR A 71 -24.83 -0.24 -4.58
CA THR A 71 -24.22 1.03 -4.22
C THR A 71 -24.79 1.62 -2.93
N LEU A 72 -25.86 1.04 -2.38
CA LEU A 72 -26.47 1.42 -1.12
C LEU A 72 -25.92 0.54 0.04
N PRO A 73 -25.92 1.02 1.28
CA PRO A 73 -25.65 0.20 2.47
C PRO A 73 -26.58 -1.01 2.57
N VAL A 74 -26.09 -2.12 3.16
CA VAL A 74 -26.79 -3.42 3.24
C VAL A 74 -28.16 -3.32 3.91
N ASP A 75 -28.33 -2.35 4.82
CA ASP A 75 -29.55 -2.14 5.60
C ASP A 75 -30.49 -1.07 4.99
N GLN A 76 -30.16 -0.52 3.82
CA GLN A 76 -30.95 0.52 3.16
C GLN A 76 -31.73 -0.03 1.96
N ALA A 77 -33.05 0.16 2.00
CA ALA A 77 -33.95 -0.11 0.87
C ALA A 77 -33.83 0.97 -0.22
N LEU A 78 -34.33 0.65 -1.41
CA LEU A 78 -34.45 1.60 -2.52
C LEU A 78 -35.38 2.77 -2.14
N THR A 79 -34.84 3.99 -2.17
CA THR A 79 -35.57 5.24 -1.92
C THR A 79 -35.85 6.00 -3.22
N ALA A 80 -36.75 7.00 -3.17
CA ALA A 80 -36.99 7.90 -4.30
C ALA A 80 -35.72 8.68 -4.69
N ASP A 81 -34.93 9.11 -3.70
CA ASP A 81 -33.64 9.79 -3.92
C ASP A 81 -32.61 8.90 -4.64
N ALA A 82 -32.57 7.60 -4.31
CA ALA A 82 -31.73 6.65 -5.02
C ALA A 82 -32.17 6.46 -6.49
N LEU A 83 -33.47 6.54 -6.79
CA LEU A 83 -33.97 6.48 -8.16
C LEU A 83 -33.71 7.76 -8.95
N CYS A 84 -33.75 8.94 -8.32
CA CYS A 84 -33.35 10.21 -8.94
C CYS A 84 -31.92 10.19 -9.47
N HIS A 85 -31.08 9.27 -8.97
CA HIS A 85 -29.69 9.10 -9.37
C HIS A 85 -29.41 7.74 -10.02
N ALA A 86 -30.43 7.07 -10.59
CA ALA A 86 -30.32 5.68 -11.05
C ALA A 86 -29.20 5.44 -12.07
N ARG A 87 -28.93 6.38 -12.98
CA ARG A 87 -27.81 6.28 -13.95
C ARG A 87 -26.47 6.32 -13.25
N MET A 88 -26.33 7.15 -12.22
CA MET A 88 -25.13 7.22 -11.39
C MET A 88 -24.95 5.93 -10.59
N HIS A 89 -26.03 5.38 -10.03
CA HIS A 89 -25.99 4.09 -9.35
C HIS A 89 -25.60 2.94 -10.29
N LEU A 90 -26.09 2.92 -11.54
CA LEU A 90 -25.70 1.94 -12.55
C LEU A 90 -24.21 2.04 -12.90
N LEU A 91 -23.73 3.23 -13.28
CA LEU A 91 -22.33 3.44 -13.66
C LEU A 91 -21.37 3.11 -12.50
N ARG A 92 -21.72 3.52 -11.27
CA ARG A 92 -20.95 3.17 -10.06
C ARG A 92 -20.99 1.67 -9.77
N SER A 93 -22.10 0.99 -10.01
CA SER A 93 -22.21 -0.46 -9.79
C SER A 93 -21.34 -1.27 -10.76
N ILE A 94 -21.19 -0.80 -12.01
CA ILE A 94 -20.27 -1.43 -12.98
C ILE A 94 -18.81 -1.29 -12.52
N ILE A 95 -18.39 -0.09 -12.10
CA ILE A 95 -17.03 0.14 -11.57
C ILE A 95 -16.77 -0.72 -10.32
N LYS A 96 -17.78 -0.88 -9.45
CA LYS A 96 -17.68 -1.69 -8.23
C LYS A 96 -17.82 -3.20 -8.46
N SER A 97 -18.04 -3.64 -9.70
CA SER A 97 -18.29 -5.05 -9.99
C SER A 97 -17.04 -5.92 -9.83
N PRO A 98 -17.13 -7.07 -9.13
CA PRO A 98 -16.04 -8.04 -9.08
C PRO A 98 -15.77 -8.73 -10.43
N PHE A 99 -16.70 -8.66 -11.39
CA PHE A 99 -16.60 -9.30 -12.70
C PHE A 99 -16.00 -8.39 -13.77
N LEU A 100 -15.78 -7.10 -13.47
CA LEU A 100 -15.20 -6.15 -14.43
C LEU A 100 -13.73 -6.51 -14.78
N MET A 101 -12.95 -6.99 -13.80
CA MET A 101 -11.54 -7.33 -14.01
C MET A 101 -11.33 -8.59 -14.87
N SER A 102 -12.31 -9.51 -14.87
CA SER A 102 -12.32 -10.73 -15.67
C SER A 102 -13.13 -10.59 -16.96
N HIS A 103 -13.63 -9.40 -17.25
CA HIS A 103 -14.42 -9.12 -18.45
C HIS A 103 -13.57 -9.32 -19.73
N PRO A 104 -14.15 -9.82 -20.85
CA PRO A 104 -13.41 -9.99 -22.12
C PRO A 104 -12.84 -8.69 -22.70
N THR A 105 -13.53 -7.56 -22.48
CA THR A 105 -13.13 -6.22 -22.96
C THR A 105 -13.15 -5.18 -21.82
N PRO A 106 -12.31 -5.35 -20.79
CA PRO A 106 -12.43 -4.61 -19.53
C PRO A 106 -12.04 -3.14 -19.70
N SER A 107 -11.02 -2.86 -20.51
CA SER A 107 -10.54 -1.50 -20.80
C SER A 107 -11.57 -0.67 -21.57
N ALA A 108 -12.23 -1.26 -22.58
CA ALA A 108 -13.23 -0.57 -23.38
C ALA A 108 -14.46 -0.18 -22.54
N LEU A 109 -15.01 -1.13 -21.76
CA LEU A 109 -16.16 -0.88 -20.91
C LEU A 109 -15.84 0.14 -19.81
N LEU A 110 -14.67 0.02 -19.18
CA LEU A 110 -14.22 0.94 -18.14
C LEU A 110 -14.02 2.37 -18.67
N VAL A 111 -13.32 2.54 -19.79
CA VAL A 111 -13.08 3.86 -20.40
C VAL A 111 -14.39 4.54 -20.74
N THR A 112 -15.34 3.83 -21.36
CA THR A 112 -16.66 4.39 -21.70
C THR A 112 -17.46 4.76 -20.44
N VAL A 113 -17.45 3.94 -19.40
CA VAL A 113 -18.12 4.25 -18.12
C VAL A 113 -17.52 5.50 -17.47
N LEU A 114 -16.19 5.64 -17.47
CA LEU A 114 -15.50 6.82 -16.93
C LEU A 114 -15.81 8.08 -17.74
N GLN A 115 -15.80 8.00 -19.08
CA GLN A 115 -16.18 9.11 -19.95
C GLN A 115 -17.62 9.57 -19.71
N LYS A 116 -18.55 8.63 -19.49
CA LYS A 116 -19.96 8.96 -19.21
C LYS A 116 -20.16 9.59 -17.84
N LEU A 117 -19.41 9.15 -16.83
CA LEU A 117 -19.38 9.80 -15.51
C LEU A 117 -18.80 11.22 -15.59
N GLN A 118 -17.74 11.41 -16.38
CA GLN A 118 -17.14 12.71 -16.60
C GLN A 118 -18.09 13.67 -17.33
N LYS A 119 -18.72 13.23 -18.42
CA LYS A 119 -19.69 14.05 -19.18
C LYS A 119 -20.86 14.53 -18.31
N ARG A 120 -21.38 13.67 -17.42
CA ARG A 120 -22.44 14.05 -16.44
C ARG A 120 -21.95 15.08 -15.41
N ARG A 121 -20.66 15.04 -15.03
CA ARG A 121 -20.06 16.06 -14.16
C ARG A 121 -20.03 17.42 -14.85
N GLU A 122 -19.67 17.44 -16.13
CA GLU A 122 -19.64 18.66 -16.93
C GLU A 122 -21.05 19.24 -17.13
N GLU A 123 -22.07 18.38 -17.29
CA GLU A 123 -23.49 18.77 -17.36
C GLU A 123 -24.05 19.28 -16.01
N SER A 124 -23.60 18.76 -14.86
CA SER A 124 -24.06 19.17 -13.52
C SER A 124 -23.33 20.41 -12.99
N MET A 125 -22.14 20.74 -13.49
CA MET A 125 -21.41 21.97 -13.13
C MET A 125 -22.10 23.27 -13.59
N HIS A 126 -23.22 23.22 -14.30
CA HIS A 126 -24.09 24.39 -14.54
C HIS A 126 -25.02 24.72 -13.37
N PHE A 127 -25.18 23.83 -12.37
CA PHE A 127 -25.92 24.11 -11.14
C PHE A 127 -25.20 23.47 -9.95
N SER A 128 -24.63 24.32 -9.09
CA SER A 128 -23.92 24.02 -7.82
C SER A 128 -22.42 23.76 -7.88
N ILE A 129 -21.71 24.71 -7.27
CA ILE A 129 -20.33 24.64 -6.79
C ILE A 129 -20.32 23.78 -5.52
N ALA A 130 -19.36 22.86 -5.44
CA ALA A 130 -18.93 22.04 -4.28
C ALA A 130 -19.27 20.54 -4.37
N GLU A 131 -18.37 19.76 -4.98
CA GLU A 131 -18.02 18.40 -4.55
C GLU A 131 -16.75 17.93 -5.30
N HIS A 132 -15.60 18.49 -4.93
CA HIS A 132 -14.31 18.19 -5.56
C HIS A 132 -13.65 16.87 -5.08
N SER A 133 -14.39 15.88 -4.57
CA SER A 133 -13.78 14.69 -3.95
C SER A 133 -14.25 13.31 -4.43
N SER A 134 -15.37 13.13 -5.13
CA SER A 134 -16.00 11.80 -5.08
C SER A 134 -15.42 10.69 -5.98
N ILE A 135 -14.86 10.92 -7.19
CA ILE A 135 -14.43 9.78 -8.05
C ILE A 135 -13.06 9.22 -7.65
N SER A 136 -12.09 10.08 -7.31
CA SER A 136 -10.79 9.66 -6.79
C SER A 136 -10.94 8.97 -5.43
N ALA A 137 -11.74 9.54 -4.51
CA ALA A 137 -12.04 8.90 -3.24
C ALA A 137 -12.84 7.60 -3.43
N LEU A 138 -13.83 7.53 -4.33
CA LEU A 138 -14.56 6.29 -4.62
C LEU A 138 -13.67 5.20 -5.22
N LEU A 139 -12.73 5.53 -6.10
CA LEU A 139 -11.76 4.57 -6.66
C LEU A 139 -10.74 4.11 -5.62
N THR A 140 -10.30 5.02 -4.73
CA THR A 140 -9.31 4.71 -3.68
C THR A 140 -9.94 3.97 -2.49
N GLU A 141 -11.18 4.29 -2.12
CA GLU A 141 -11.94 3.61 -1.07
C GLU A 141 -12.47 2.24 -1.53
N ASN A 142 -13.00 2.10 -2.76
CA ASN A 142 -13.72 0.88 -3.14
C ASN A 142 -12.89 -0.15 -3.91
N VAL A 143 -11.78 0.22 -4.56
CA VAL A 143 -11.01 -0.80 -5.30
C VAL A 143 -10.10 -1.62 -4.37
N ILE A 144 -9.69 -1.11 -3.19
CA ILE A 144 -8.71 -1.80 -2.31
C ILE A 144 -8.94 -1.65 -0.78
N GLY A 145 -9.65 -0.64 -0.27
CA GLY A 145 -9.28 0.03 1.00
C GLY A 145 -9.47 -0.64 2.38
N ALA A 146 -10.69 -0.81 2.90
CA ALA A 146 -10.86 -0.99 4.35
C ALA A 146 -11.04 -2.46 4.78
N ARG A 147 -12.19 -3.11 4.51
CA ARG A 147 -12.48 -4.47 5.04
C ARG A 147 -11.56 -5.57 4.50
N ARG A 148 -11.16 -5.50 3.22
CA ARG A 148 -10.25 -6.48 2.62
C ARG A 148 -8.81 -6.24 3.08
N THR A 149 -8.39 -4.98 3.21
CA THR A 149 -7.10 -4.63 3.82
C THR A 149 -7.08 -5.01 5.28
N ASP A 150 -8.14 -4.79 6.07
CA ASP A 150 -8.21 -5.19 7.47
C ASP A 150 -8.14 -6.71 7.62
N ALA A 151 -8.84 -7.47 6.77
CA ALA A 151 -8.75 -8.93 6.73
C ALA A 151 -7.34 -9.39 6.31
N LEU A 152 -6.73 -8.77 5.30
CA LEU A 152 -5.38 -9.09 4.84
C LEU A 152 -4.32 -8.68 5.86
N LEU A 153 -4.47 -7.54 6.55
CA LEU A 153 -3.62 -7.08 7.63
C LEU A 153 -3.80 -7.98 8.86
N ALA A 154 -4.99 -8.50 9.13
CA ALA A 154 -5.23 -9.49 10.17
C ALA A 154 -4.56 -10.83 9.83
N ILE A 155 -4.62 -11.27 8.57
CA ILE A 155 -3.89 -12.45 8.08
C ILE A 155 -2.38 -12.20 8.18
N ALA A 156 -1.89 -11.05 7.72
CA ALA A 156 -0.48 -10.69 7.74
C ALA A 156 0.06 -10.59 9.16
N ARG A 157 -0.71 -10.01 10.09
CA ARG A 157 -0.43 -10.02 11.53
C ARG A 157 -0.33 -11.46 12.06
N ARG A 158 -1.33 -12.31 11.79
CA ARG A 158 -1.29 -13.72 12.19
C ARG A 158 -0.08 -14.46 11.61
N MET A 159 0.33 -14.15 10.38
CA MET A 159 1.49 -14.76 9.74
C MET A 159 2.81 -14.25 10.33
N SER A 160 2.89 -12.94 10.61
CA SER A 160 4.01 -12.30 11.31
C SER A 160 4.18 -12.90 12.70
N ASP A 161 3.13 -12.90 13.52
CA ASP A 161 3.16 -13.34 14.91
C ASP A 161 3.48 -14.84 15.05
N LYS A 162 3.07 -15.66 14.06
CA LYS A 162 3.37 -17.10 14.03
C LYS A 162 4.75 -17.43 13.45
N CYS A 163 5.55 -16.46 13.02
CA CYS A 163 6.91 -16.72 12.57
C CYS A 163 7.78 -17.15 13.74
N LYS A 164 8.22 -18.41 13.70
CA LYS A 164 9.20 -18.93 14.65
C LYS A 164 10.55 -18.21 14.46
N ARG A 165 11.23 -17.94 15.58
CA ARG A 165 12.60 -17.42 15.54
C ARG A 165 13.52 -18.43 14.86
N VAL A 166 14.44 -17.91 14.05
CA VAL A 166 15.47 -18.68 13.36
C VAL A 166 16.76 -18.54 14.15
N ARG A 167 17.51 -19.64 14.27
CA ARG A 167 18.85 -19.64 14.87
C ARG A 167 19.84 -19.17 13.83
N VAL A 168 20.51 -18.05 14.10
CA VAL A 168 21.61 -17.55 13.29
C VAL A 168 22.91 -17.89 14.00
N GLN A 169 23.82 -18.54 13.28
CA GLN A 169 25.14 -18.86 13.80
C GLN A 169 26.00 -17.60 13.83
N VAL A 170 26.50 -17.25 15.00
CA VAL A 170 27.45 -16.15 15.21
C VAL A 170 28.75 -16.77 15.72
N LEU A 171 29.79 -16.78 14.89
CA LEU A 171 31.02 -17.54 15.15
C LEU A 171 30.69 -19.03 15.41
N SER A 172 31.01 -19.57 16.59
CA SER A 172 30.65 -20.95 17.00
C SER A 172 29.37 -21.02 17.84
N GLY A 173 28.75 -19.88 18.16
CA GLY A 173 27.54 -19.76 18.96
C GLY A 173 26.28 -19.52 18.13
N TRP A 174 25.17 -19.24 18.80
CA TRP A 174 23.89 -18.99 18.12
C TRP A 174 23.03 -17.94 18.83
N VAL A 175 22.31 -17.15 18.02
CA VAL A 175 21.32 -16.17 18.47
C VAL A 175 20.00 -16.44 17.76
N ALA A 176 18.89 -16.40 18.51
CA ALA A 176 17.55 -16.59 17.97
C ALA A 176 16.92 -15.24 17.60
N VAL A 177 16.75 -14.98 16.31
CA VAL A 177 16.15 -13.75 15.77
C VAL A 177 14.90 -14.04 14.97
N PHE A 178 14.00 -13.06 14.81
CA PHE A 178 12.87 -13.22 13.91
C PHE A 178 13.35 -13.20 12.45
N PRO A 179 12.78 -14.03 11.57
CA PRO A 179 13.10 -13.98 10.15
C PRO A 179 12.55 -12.70 9.51
N LEU A 180 13.15 -12.24 8.42
CA LEU A 180 12.68 -11.08 7.64
C LEU A 180 11.20 -11.15 7.29
N LYS A 181 10.68 -12.35 7.01
CA LYS A 181 9.26 -12.56 6.70
C LYS A 181 8.33 -12.10 7.83
N SER A 182 8.76 -12.22 9.09
CA SER A 182 8.02 -11.72 10.24
C SER A 182 7.82 -10.20 10.12
N TYR A 183 8.93 -9.47 9.97
CA TYR A 183 8.94 -8.02 9.86
C TYR A 183 8.24 -7.51 8.59
N ALA A 184 8.52 -8.14 7.44
CA ALA A 184 7.96 -7.77 6.15
C ALA A 184 6.43 -7.93 6.08
N LEU A 185 5.86 -8.83 6.87
CA LEU A 185 4.42 -9.05 6.97
C LEU A 185 3.77 -8.27 8.11
N SER A 186 4.54 -7.51 8.90
CA SER A 186 3.94 -6.69 9.94
C SER A 186 2.99 -5.65 9.33
N PRO A 187 1.80 -5.41 9.91
CA PRO A 187 0.83 -4.48 9.34
C PRO A 187 1.40 -3.08 9.08
N ARG A 188 2.20 -2.56 10.02
CA ARG A 188 2.87 -1.26 9.89
C ARG A 188 3.85 -1.26 8.71
N THR A 189 4.71 -2.28 8.59
CA THR A 189 5.65 -2.37 7.47
C THR A 189 4.92 -2.47 6.13
N LEU A 190 3.81 -3.19 6.04
CA LEU A 190 3.00 -3.26 4.82
C LEU A 190 2.40 -1.91 4.43
N GLN A 191 1.88 -1.15 5.41
CA GLN A 191 1.35 0.20 5.18
C GLN A 191 2.44 1.15 4.68
N LEU A 192 3.58 1.21 5.37
CA LEU A 192 4.70 2.08 4.99
C LEU A 192 5.32 1.64 3.65
N ARG A 193 5.33 0.34 3.35
CA ARG A 193 5.81 -0.17 2.05
C ARG A 193 4.91 0.27 0.89
N ALA A 194 3.59 0.38 1.09
CA ALA A 194 2.69 0.92 0.08
C ALA A 194 3.03 2.38 -0.24
N MET A 195 3.28 3.19 0.80
CA MET A 195 3.74 4.57 0.63
C MET A 195 5.11 4.64 -0.06
N ALA A 196 6.03 3.73 0.29
CA ALA A 196 7.35 3.63 -0.33
C ALA A 196 7.27 3.33 -1.83
N LYS A 197 6.35 2.47 -2.27
CA LYS A 197 6.10 2.20 -3.70
C LYS A 197 5.55 3.42 -4.44
N THR A 198 4.64 4.16 -3.82
CA THR A 198 4.14 5.42 -4.39
C THR A 198 5.25 6.44 -4.52
N LEU A 199 6.09 6.57 -3.49
CA LEU A 199 7.23 7.48 -3.50
C LEU A 199 8.27 7.06 -4.57
N GLN A 200 8.53 5.77 -4.72
CA GLN A 200 9.40 5.24 -5.78
C GLN A 200 8.87 5.61 -7.16
N ARG A 201 7.57 5.44 -7.40
CA ARG A 201 6.94 5.82 -8.66
C ARG A 201 7.08 7.31 -8.93
N ASN A 202 6.84 8.15 -7.93
CA ASN A 202 7.01 9.60 -8.07
C ASN A 202 8.47 9.96 -8.38
N ALA A 203 9.45 9.28 -7.77
CA ALA A 203 10.87 9.47 -8.07
C ALA A 203 11.20 9.10 -9.52
N VAL A 204 10.68 7.96 -10.01
CA VAL A 204 10.81 7.50 -11.39
C VAL A 204 10.20 8.50 -12.36
N ASP A 205 8.97 8.95 -12.09
CA ASP A 205 8.25 9.90 -12.94
C ASP A 205 8.97 11.27 -12.97
N ALA A 206 9.48 11.74 -11.82
CA ALA A 206 10.26 12.97 -11.72
C ALA A 206 11.59 12.87 -12.48
N ARG A 207 12.26 11.71 -12.45
CA ARG A 207 13.50 11.45 -13.18
C ARG A 207 13.27 11.30 -14.68
N ALA A 208 12.15 10.71 -15.08
CA ALA A 208 11.74 10.55 -16.47
C ALA A 208 11.19 11.84 -17.10
N ALA A 209 10.91 12.87 -16.29
CA ALA A 209 10.42 14.15 -16.77
C ALA A 209 11.45 14.84 -17.71
N VAL A 210 10.94 15.56 -18.70
CA VAL A 210 11.75 16.26 -19.73
C VAL A 210 12.70 17.30 -19.11
N LYS A 211 12.37 17.85 -17.94
CA LYS A 211 13.18 18.85 -17.23
C LYS A 211 14.02 18.18 -16.14
N ARG A 212 15.35 18.28 -16.24
CA ARG A 212 16.29 17.76 -15.22
C ARG A 212 16.09 18.36 -13.83
N GLU A 213 15.63 19.60 -13.75
CA GLU A 213 15.37 20.33 -12.50
C GLU A 213 14.28 19.67 -11.64
N THR A 214 13.32 18.99 -12.26
CA THR A 214 12.20 18.33 -11.56
C THR A 214 12.68 17.26 -10.59
N PHE A 215 13.65 16.44 -11.01
CA PHE A 215 14.21 15.42 -10.15
C PHE A 215 15.05 16.01 -9.02
N GLN A 216 15.81 17.08 -9.30
CA GLN A 216 16.59 17.75 -8.26
C GLN A 216 15.69 18.41 -7.20
N ALA A 217 14.59 19.02 -7.63
CA ALA A 217 13.57 19.55 -6.71
C ALA A 217 12.97 18.42 -5.85
N PHE A 218 12.60 17.30 -6.46
CA PHE A 218 12.12 16.11 -5.73
C PHE A 218 13.14 15.62 -4.69
N LEU A 219 14.42 15.53 -5.03
CA LEU A 219 15.46 15.11 -4.08
C LEU A 219 15.63 16.09 -2.92
N ASN A 220 15.54 17.40 -3.20
CA ASN A 220 15.63 18.43 -2.17
C ASN A 220 14.43 18.38 -1.21
N ASP A 221 13.22 18.23 -1.74
CA ASP A 221 11.99 18.07 -0.95
C ASP A 221 12.03 16.79 -0.12
N LEU A 222 12.48 15.69 -0.72
CA LEU A 222 12.64 14.42 -0.04
C LEU A 222 13.65 14.52 1.10
N ARG A 223 14.79 15.19 0.88
CA ARG A 223 15.79 15.44 1.91
C ARG A 223 15.23 16.29 3.04
N GLY A 224 14.54 17.39 2.72
CA GLY A 224 13.90 18.26 3.72
C GLY A 224 12.92 17.50 4.61
N CYS A 225 12.05 16.67 4.01
CA CYS A 225 11.13 15.82 4.74
C CYS A 225 11.85 14.74 5.57
N PHE A 226 12.90 14.12 5.02
CA PHE A 226 13.65 13.06 5.69
C PHE A 226 14.42 13.56 6.93
N GLU A 227 14.99 14.77 6.85
CA GLU A 227 15.81 15.36 7.91
C GLU A 227 14.99 16.07 9.00
N ALA A 228 13.71 16.38 8.75
CA ALA A 228 12.83 17.04 9.72
C ALA A 228 12.75 16.26 11.05
N PRO A 229 12.68 16.92 12.22
CA PRO A 229 12.75 16.26 13.54
C PRO A 229 11.72 15.14 13.75
N ASP A 230 10.47 15.38 13.37
CA ASP A 230 9.32 14.51 13.64
C ASP A 230 8.97 13.55 12.48
N SER A 231 9.89 13.34 11.55
CA SER A 231 9.63 12.59 10.32
C SER A 231 9.96 11.10 10.39
N GLN A 232 9.79 10.46 11.55
CA GLN A 232 10.16 9.04 11.74
C GLN A 232 9.53 8.12 10.69
N ASP A 233 8.24 8.27 10.42
CA ASP A 233 7.53 7.49 9.41
C ASP A 233 8.10 7.73 8.00
N VAL A 234 8.44 8.98 7.66
CA VAL A 234 9.05 9.33 6.38
C VAL A 234 10.41 8.64 6.23
N ARG A 235 11.23 8.64 7.30
CA ARG A 235 12.53 7.96 7.27
C ARG A 235 12.37 6.47 7.01
N GLU A 236 11.45 5.81 7.71
CA GLU A 236 11.14 4.40 7.46
C GLU A 236 10.66 4.18 6.01
N VAL A 237 9.78 5.02 5.48
CA VAL A 237 9.29 4.95 4.08
C VAL A 237 10.45 5.06 3.08
N VAL A 238 11.37 6.01 3.27
CA VAL A 238 12.54 6.18 2.40
C VAL A 238 13.46 4.95 2.47
N LEU A 239 13.70 4.40 3.65
CA LEU A 239 14.50 3.17 3.79
C LEU A 239 13.80 1.97 3.13
N LEU A 240 12.49 1.81 3.31
CA LEU A 240 11.70 0.75 2.66
C LEU A 240 11.71 0.89 1.13
N MET A 241 11.69 2.12 0.61
CA MET A 241 11.83 2.39 -0.81
C MET A 241 13.18 1.88 -1.32
N LEU A 242 14.26 2.10 -0.58
CA LEU A 242 15.60 1.65 -0.96
C LEU A 242 15.77 0.13 -0.87
N VAL A 243 15.28 -0.50 0.19
CA VAL A 243 15.66 -1.88 0.55
C VAL A 243 14.60 -2.94 0.24
N MET A 244 13.33 -2.56 0.02
CA MET A 244 12.21 -3.50 -0.19
C MET A 244 11.42 -3.28 -1.48
N CYS A 245 11.64 -2.17 -2.18
CA CYS A 245 11.08 -1.98 -3.51
C CYS A 245 12.02 -2.54 -4.57
N GLU A 246 11.44 -3.06 -5.64
CA GLU A 246 12.21 -3.64 -6.73
C GLU A 246 12.79 -2.49 -7.56
N TRP A 247 14.11 -2.52 -7.72
CA TRP A 247 14.83 -1.64 -8.62
C TRP A 247 15.18 -2.44 -9.88
N PRO A 248 15.05 -1.85 -11.09
CA PRO A 248 15.41 -2.56 -12.32
C PRO A 248 16.88 -2.96 -12.27
N LYS A 249 17.17 -4.22 -12.61
CA LYS A 249 18.55 -4.76 -12.59
C LYS A 249 19.46 -4.04 -13.59
N GLU A 250 18.89 -3.66 -14.72
CA GLU A 250 19.52 -2.80 -15.71
C GLU A 250 18.77 -1.47 -15.70
N GLU A 251 19.40 -0.42 -15.18
CA GLU A 251 18.78 0.90 -15.15
C GLU A 251 18.69 1.45 -16.58
N PRO A 252 17.48 1.82 -17.05
CA PRO A 252 17.34 2.58 -18.29
C PRO A 252 18.23 3.82 -18.24
N LEU A 253 18.77 4.25 -19.39
CA LEU A 253 19.65 5.41 -19.48
C LEU A 253 19.08 6.66 -18.78
N GLN A 254 17.76 6.83 -18.81
CA GLN A 254 17.05 7.94 -18.18
C GLN A 254 17.04 7.87 -16.65
N LEU A 255 17.12 6.68 -16.06
CA LEU A 255 17.05 6.45 -14.62
C LEU A 255 18.41 6.20 -13.97
N ARG A 256 19.49 6.20 -14.78
CA ARG A 256 20.86 5.93 -14.32
C ARG A 256 21.24 6.80 -13.12
N GLY A 257 21.73 6.18 -12.05
CA GLY A 257 22.25 6.88 -10.87
C GLY A 257 21.17 7.26 -9.85
N MET A 258 19.90 6.97 -10.12
CA MET A 258 18.79 7.39 -9.25
C MET A 258 18.85 6.68 -7.90
N LYS A 259 19.16 5.38 -7.87
CA LYS A 259 19.29 4.65 -6.62
C LYS A 259 20.46 5.18 -5.80
N GLU A 260 21.57 5.50 -6.44
CA GLU A 260 22.77 6.07 -5.81
C GLU A 260 22.49 7.44 -5.19
N ASP A 261 21.77 8.31 -5.90
CA ASP A 261 21.35 9.62 -5.40
C ASP A 261 20.49 9.49 -4.13
N LEU A 262 19.59 8.50 -4.08
CA LEU A 262 18.73 8.22 -2.92
C LEU A 262 19.52 7.59 -1.76
N VAL A 263 20.42 6.64 -2.04
CA VAL A 263 21.33 6.05 -1.04
C VAL A 263 22.20 7.14 -0.43
N LYS A 264 22.65 8.12 -1.22
CA LYS A 264 23.47 9.24 -0.75
C LYS A 264 22.75 10.09 0.30
N ILE A 265 21.46 10.37 0.13
CA ILE A 265 20.67 11.10 1.15
C ILE A 265 20.73 10.39 2.51
N VAL A 266 20.49 9.08 2.52
CA VAL A 266 20.50 8.30 3.76
C VAL A 266 21.92 8.17 4.32
N GLN A 267 22.91 7.95 3.44
CA GLN A 267 24.31 7.83 3.81
C GLN A 267 24.84 9.11 4.45
N ASP A 268 24.59 10.27 3.86
CA ASP A 268 25.02 11.57 4.41
C ASP A 268 24.39 11.78 5.79
N TRP A 269 23.11 11.44 5.95
CA TRP A 269 22.41 11.55 7.23
C TRP A 269 22.99 10.62 8.31
N VAL A 270 23.21 9.34 8.03
CA VAL A 270 23.74 8.42 9.06
C VAL A 270 25.23 8.62 9.32
N THR A 271 26.02 9.01 8.32
CA THR A 271 27.46 9.23 8.51
C THR A 271 27.76 10.45 9.37
N CYS A 272 26.93 11.50 9.31
CA CYS A 272 27.05 12.63 10.23
C CYS A 272 26.77 12.27 11.70
N LYS A 273 25.86 11.33 11.96
CA LYS A 273 25.52 10.86 13.32
C LYS A 273 25.21 9.36 13.30
N PRO A 274 26.21 8.47 13.42
CA PRO A 274 26.04 7.02 13.29
C PRO A 274 25.02 6.41 14.28
N ILE A 275 24.83 7.03 15.45
CA ILE A 275 23.81 6.62 16.42
C ILE A 275 22.39 6.58 15.81
N ARG A 276 22.14 7.26 14.69
CA ARG A 276 20.87 7.24 13.96
C ARG A 276 20.49 5.84 13.46
N PHE A 277 21.42 4.90 13.30
CA PHE A 277 21.06 3.51 12.98
C PHE A 277 20.18 2.84 14.05
N TRP A 278 20.28 3.31 15.30
CA TRP A 278 19.47 2.82 16.41
C TRP A 278 18.04 3.32 16.39
N THR A 279 17.71 4.35 15.61
CA THR A 279 16.31 4.77 15.43
C THR A 279 15.51 3.79 14.58
N PHE A 280 16.18 2.89 13.88
CA PHE A 280 15.54 1.85 13.07
C PHE A 280 15.53 0.50 13.78
N GLN A 281 14.52 -0.30 13.43
CA GLN A 281 14.45 -1.71 13.84
C GLN A 281 15.68 -2.49 13.33
N PRO A 282 16.17 -3.51 14.07
CA PRO A 282 17.39 -4.25 13.73
C PRO A 282 17.48 -4.72 12.28
N TRP A 283 16.37 -5.22 11.73
CA TRP A 283 16.31 -5.73 10.35
C TRP A 283 16.45 -4.62 9.31
N LEU A 284 15.86 -3.45 9.54
CA LEU A 284 15.89 -2.34 8.59
C LEU A 284 17.28 -1.69 8.58
N ALA A 285 17.92 -1.58 9.75
CA ALA A 285 19.31 -1.15 9.87
C ALA A 285 20.27 -2.11 9.14
N ALA A 286 20.08 -3.43 9.31
CA ALA A 286 20.85 -4.44 8.60
C ALA A 286 20.67 -4.38 7.07
N MET A 287 19.43 -4.24 6.58
CA MET A 287 19.13 -4.10 5.16
C MET A 287 19.66 -2.80 4.55
N LEU A 288 19.73 -1.71 5.33
CA LEU A 288 20.37 -0.47 4.91
C LEU A 288 21.89 -0.64 4.84
N ALA A 289 22.50 -1.25 5.84
CA ALA A 289 23.93 -1.54 5.87
C ALA A 289 24.36 -2.39 4.66
N SER A 290 23.52 -3.31 4.19
CA SER A 290 23.82 -4.12 3.00
C SER A 290 23.76 -3.36 1.67
N GLN A 291 23.32 -2.08 1.65
CA GLN A 291 23.25 -1.29 0.41
C GLN A 291 24.62 -0.76 -0.05
N SER A 292 25.55 -0.51 0.87
CA SER A 292 26.91 -0.08 0.53
C SER A 292 27.91 -0.46 1.62
N GLU A 293 29.16 -0.72 1.23
CA GLU A 293 30.23 -1.07 2.17
C GLU A 293 30.53 0.05 3.17
N ARG A 294 30.35 1.31 2.75
CA ARG A 294 30.48 2.48 3.63
C ARG A 294 29.40 2.51 4.71
N LEU A 295 28.15 2.21 4.35
CA LEU A 295 27.05 2.09 5.31
C LEU A 295 27.30 0.93 6.28
N ALA A 296 27.72 -0.23 5.77
CA ALA A 296 28.07 -1.38 6.60
C ALA A 296 29.18 -1.07 7.59
N SER A 297 30.29 -0.48 7.13
CA SER A 297 31.42 -0.12 7.99
C SER A 297 30.99 0.87 9.08
N THR A 298 30.19 1.88 8.72
CA THR A 298 29.68 2.88 9.67
C THR A 298 28.75 2.23 10.71
N TYR A 299 27.81 1.40 10.26
CA TYR A 299 26.87 0.72 11.14
C TYR A 299 27.57 -0.27 12.07
N ILE A 300 28.45 -1.12 11.55
CA ILE A 300 29.16 -2.14 12.32
C ILE A 300 30.10 -1.47 13.33
N SER A 301 30.86 -0.45 12.92
CA SER A 301 31.72 0.29 13.86
C SER A 301 30.90 0.86 15.01
N ASN A 302 29.78 1.54 14.71
CA ASN A 302 28.93 2.10 15.75
C ASN A 302 28.23 1.03 16.61
N LEU A 303 27.84 -0.11 16.02
CA LEU A 303 27.23 -1.23 16.71
C LEU A 303 28.15 -1.79 17.80
N PHE A 304 29.45 -1.90 17.52
CA PHE A 304 30.44 -2.41 18.49
C PHE A 304 30.91 -1.33 19.48
N GLU A 305 30.90 -0.07 19.09
CA GLU A 305 31.26 1.05 19.97
C GLU A 305 30.14 1.37 20.98
N THR A 306 28.89 1.39 20.52
CA THR A 306 27.75 1.87 21.33
C THR A 306 26.79 0.77 21.76
N GLY A 307 26.75 -0.36 21.04
CA GLY A 307 25.76 -1.40 21.30
C GLY A 307 25.97 -2.16 22.60
N LEU A 308 27.17 -2.09 23.19
CA LEU A 308 27.45 -2.68 24.51
C LEU A 308 27.09 -1.73 25.67
N LEU A 309 26.65 -0.50 25.37
CA LEU A 309 26.24 0.48 26.38
C LEU A 309 24.72 0.46 26.57
N ARG A 310 24.25 0.84 27.77
CA ARG A 310 22.81 1.05 27.99
C ARG A 310 22.31 2.27 27.20
N PRO A 311 21.08 2.26 26.67
CA PRO A 311 20.05 1.21 26.77
C PRO A 311 20.16 0.08 25.73
N TRP A 312 21.16 0.14 24.85
CA TRP A 312 21.27 -0.64 23.61
C TRP A 312 21.79 -2.07 23.78
N GLU A 313 22.44 -2.34 24.91
CA GLU A 313 23.00 -3.63 25.32
C GLU A 313 22.10 -4.84 24.99
N ARG A 314 20.79 -4.70 25.24
CA ARG A 314 19.80 -5.77 25.04
C ARG A 314 19.58 -6.13 23.57
N GLU A 315 19.80 -5.20 22.65
CA GLU A 315 19.62 -5.38 21.22
C GLU A 315 20.90 -5.77 20.49
N PHE A 316 22.07 -5.68 21.15
CA PHE A 316 23.37 -5.91 20.50
C PHE A 316 23.45 -7.25 19.78
N ALA A 317 23.19 -8.35 20.51
CA ALA A 317 23.26 -9.69 19.94
C ALA A 317 22.26 -9.90 18.80
N GLU A 318 21.05 -9.36 18.96
CA GLU A 318 20.00 -9.42 17.93
C GLU A 318 20.41 -8.65 16.67
N ARG A 319 20.98 -7.46 16.81
CA ARG A 319 21.45 -6.64 15.68
C ARG A 319 22.62 -7.29 14.96
N VAL A 320 23.59 -7.87 15.66
CA VAL A 320 24.69 -8.63 15.05
C VAL A 320 24.13 -9.82 14.25
N ALA A 321 23.28 -10.62 14.86
CA ALA A 321 22.70 -11.81 14.23
C ALA A 321 21.81 -11.46 13.04
N THR A 322 21.00 -10.40 13.16
CA THR A 322 20.16 -9.91 12.05
C THR A 322 21.01 -9.36 10.91
N THR A 323 22.14 -8.71 11.22
CA THR A 323 23.09 -8.25 10.21
C THR A 323 23.72 -9.44 9.48
N LEU A 324 24.15 -10.49 10.18
CA LEU A 324 24.64 -11.73 9.55
C LEU A 324 23.60 -12.37 8.63
N LEU A 325 22.34 -12.43 9.08
CA LEU A 325 21.25 -13.02 8.29
C LEU A 325 20.99 -12.26 6.98
N HIS A 326 21.28 -10.96 6.94
CA HIS A 326 21.08 -10.09 5.78
C HIS A 326 22.40 -9.59 5.17
N ALA A 327 23.53 -10.18 5.57
CA ALA A 327 24.83 -9.60 5.33
C ALA A 327 25.19 -9.51 3.85
N GLY A 328 24.60 -10.34 2.97
CA GLY A 328 24.88 -10.32 1.53
C GLY A 328 26.38 -10.12 1.26
N ASN A 329 26.72 -8.98 0.68
CA ASN A 329 28.08 -8.62 0.25
C ASN A 329 28.98 -8.10 1.38
N VAL A 330 28.43 -7.79 2.56
CA VAL A 330 29.11 -7.10 3.67
C VAL A 330 29.44 -8.02 4.85
N GLU A 331 29.28 -9.33 4.70
CA GLU A 331 29.59 -10.33 5.73
C GLU A 331 31.05 -10.25 6.21
N HIS A 332 31.98 -9.97 5.30
CA HIS A 332 33.41 -9.86 5.59
C HIS A 332 33.71 -8.71 6.57
N VAL A 333 32.99 -7.58 6.48
CA VAL A 333 33.12 -6.44 7.39
C VAL A 333 32.71 -6.84 8.81
N LEU A 334 31.60 -7.56 8.94
CA LEU A 334 31.08 -7.99 10.23
C LEU A 334 31.95 -9.07 10.88
N LYS A 335 32.43 -10.04 10.09
CA LYS A 335 33.37 -11.06 10.58
C LYS A 335 34.65 -10.44 11.13
N ALA A 336 35.20 -9.44 10.44
CA ALA A 336 36.41 -8.75 10.89
C ALA A 336 36.21 -7.95 12.20
N ALA A 337 35.00 -7.46 12.47
CA ALA A 337 34.66 -6.84 13.75
C ALA A 337 34.45 -7.87 14.86
N LEU A 338 33.76 -8.98 14.56
CA LEU A 338 33.50 -10.06 15.51
C LEU A 338 34.76 -10.73 16.03
N THR A 339 35.77 -10.93 15.18
CA THR A 339 37.06 -11.54 15.59
C THR A 339 37.85 -10.66 16.56
N LYS A 340 37.59 -9.35 16.59
CA LYS A 340 38.21 -8.39 17.51
C LYS A 340 37.45 -8.26 18.84
N LEU A 341 36.26 -8.83 18.95
CA LEU A 341 35.46 -8.76 20.16
C LEU A 341 36.10 -9.60 21.27
N ASP A 342 36.10 -9.07 22.50
CA ASP A 342 36.63 -9.78 23.66
C ASP A 342 35.98 -11.17 23.84
N PRO A 343 36.75 -12.24 24.10
CA PRO A 343 36.23 -13.59 24.26
C PRO A 343 35.14 -13.74 25.33
N HIS A 344 35.18 -12.97 26.42
CA HIS A 344 34.14 -12.97 27.43
C HIS A 344 32.83 -12.39 26.90
N LEU A 345 32.89 -11.32 26.10
CA LEU A 345 31.71 -10.75 25.43
C LEU A 345 31.17 -11.71 24.38
N GLN A 346 32.04 -12.40 23.64
CA GLN A 346 31.62 -13.42 22.70
C GLN A 346 30.84 -14.56 23.41
N HIS A 347 31.31 -15.00 24.58
CA HIS A 347 30.60 -15.98 25.39
C HIS A 347 29.26 -15.43 25.89
N ALA A 348 29.26 -14.23 26.50
CA ALA A 348 28.08 -13.63 27.13
C ALA A 348 26.93 -13.37 26.15
N TYR A 349 27.24 -12.89 24.93
CA TYR A 349 26.21 -12.49 23.96
C TYR A 349 25.86 -13.57 22.93
N PHE A 350 26.78 -14.50 22.65
CA PHE A 350 26.60 -15.49 21.58
C PHE A 350 26.63 -16.94 22.06
N ASN A 351 26.84 -17.20 23.36
CA ASN A 351 26.96 -18.55 23.94
C ASN A 351 28.09 -19.38 23.31
N ILE A 352 29.22 -18.74 22.97
CA ILE A 352 30.40 -19.46 22.47
C ILE A 352 31.01 -20.27 23.60
N ASN A 353 31.13 -21.59 23.44
CA ASN A 353 31.83 -22.44 24.41
C ASN A 353 33.30 -22.02 24.53
N SER A 354 33.62 -21.25 25.57
CA SER A 354 34.98 -21.06 26.03
C SER A 354 35.44 -22.36 26.70
N ARG A 355 35.87 -23.34 25.91
CA ARG A 355 36.75 -24.37 26.47
C ARG A 355 38.01 -23.64 26.93
N PRO A 356 38.39 -23.70 28.22
CA PRO A 356 39.72 -23.29 28.58
C PRO A 356 40.66 -24.25 27.86
N THR A 357 41.53 -23.72 27.00
CA THR A 357 42.77 -24.39 26.64
C THR A 357 43.56 -24.56 27.93
N LEU A 358 43.29 -25.66 28.63
CA LEU A 358 44.23 -26.23 29.57
C LEU A 358 45.47 -26.58 28.75
N SER A 359 46.47 -25.70 28.84
CA SER A 359 47.83 -26.02 28.46
C SER A 359 48.23 -27.25 29.28
N LEU A 360 48.27 -28.42 28.65
CA LEU A 360 48.99 -29.56 29.18
C LEU A 360 50.47 -29.13 29.22
N ARG A 361 50.97 -28.94 30.45
CA ARG A 361 52.39 -28.89 30.76
C ARG A 361 53.02 -30.25 30.53
#